data_AF-A0A519CY07-F1
#
_entry.id   AF-A0A519CY07-F1
#
_cell.length_a   1.000
_cell.length_b   1.000
_cell.length_c   1.000
_cell.angle_alpha   90.00
_cell.angle_beta   90.00
_cell.angle_gamma   90.00
#
_symmetry.space_group_name_H-M   'P 1'
#
loop_
_entity.id
_entity.type
_entity.pdbx_description
1 polymer ?
#
loop_
_entity_poly.entity_id
_entity_poly.type
_entity_poly.pdbx_seq_one_letter_code
_entity_poly.pdbx_strand_id
1 'polypeptide(L)'
;MPTNTLSPDEDPCGPGMKVSHSSRWNYGLCSRSWFYEKEYGWRGLALPLLVFGHAVEETVCRVLRESPELISANAASHVLDSPTHQKTVVWGRRDRQETHIDQRPESEEKWLGPKLMLFGDAPSDIEEIRKWAHARVDVHWPRAIEGARIAWENDANRSGNWNEFMQARGNLGPNHAKNALDMHIEEVLACLEANGGPTLESWRKGIRPIISAPDGRPNYHTIPHPFANSEGSATLAECWEIARPWFVDPEAGSFTQQAMLPEGWFQGEYDLVYRWEGTPRIVDLKASNGTSEWAAAYPVQMKTYAWLWWASHDHEMVSGLETWYMGAASRKKYNLPSQTDLQKMQQELNQFWHDHMATRGSRDITNYPPNPAPVPSHSPGGGDVIEVKDPSERCKVCLWANICEGSGEMMEISSTEWEDVNGTSHQFNDLSQVNSRVNVFGTISTWKGGEWRHGGIAPALGIWGGGTSTWVSSYKGGPKEIPEGLHVGSKVRVIDTYFAKTRKGGLQLKLDDLSRIEIAEEAKEGDIVPSSLPRINIRGRVMSLAKGQGEHNFGTWKRWGASIATENGNIDLSAMNEDIPFISAEINRGDEIVILNAIATAFGAKLQGALDQLSQIAIIK
;
A
#
# COMPACT_ATOMS: atom_id res chain seq x y z
N MET A 1 -1.88 21.78 5.32
CA MET A 1 -0.69 20.99 5.67
C MET A 1 -0.58 19.85 4.67
N PRO A 2 0.43 19.81 3.76
CA PRO A 2 0.43 18.89 2.60
C PRO A 2 0.27 17.41 2.96
N THR A 3 0.56 17.05 4.22
CA THR A 3 0.31 15.73 4.77
C THR A 3 -0.33 15.85 6.14
N ASN A 4 -1.18 14.88 6.47
CA ASN A 4 -1.78 14.71 7.78
C ASN A 4 -1.70 13.21 8.11
N THR A 5 -1.15 12.86 9.26
CA THR A 5 -1.14 11.47 9.74
C THR A 5 -2.22 11.32 10.80
N LEU A 6 -3.18 10.42 10.59
CA LEU A 6 -4.13 10.02 11.62
C LEU A 6 -3.46 8.93 12.47
N SER A 7 -3.54 9.03 13.80
CA SER A 7 -3.19 7.92 14.67
C SER A 7 -4.24 6.79 14.57
N PRO A 8 -3.94 5.56 14.99
CA PRO A 8 -4.93 4.48 15.01
C PRO A 8 -6.23 4.80 15.73
N ASP A 9 -6.17 5.59 16.78
CA ASP A 9 -7.33 5.99 17.56
C ASP A 9 -8.19 7.06 16.84
N GLU A 10 -7.60 7.76 15.86
CA GLU A 10 -8.20 8.85 15.09
C GLU A 10 -8.62 8.44 13.67
N ASP A 11 -8.18 7.29 13.15
CA ASP A 11 -8.59 6.80 11.83
C ASP A 11 -9.60 5.64 11.94
N PRO A 12 -10.90 5.94 11.87
CA PRO A 12 -11.98 4.96 12.04
C PRO A 12 -12.08 3.96 10.87
N CYS A 13 -11.44 4.25 9.74
CA CYS A 13 -11.49 3.42 8.53
C CYS A 13 -10.34 2.40 8.49
N GLY A 14 -9.17 2.79 8.99
CA GLY A 14 -7.92 2.06 8.84
C GLY A 14 -7.43 2.01 7.39
N PRO A 15 -6.19 1.55 7.14
CA PRO A 15 -5.55 1.63 5.81
C PRO A 15 -6.27 0.83 4.70
N GLY A 16 -7.04 -0.21 5.07
CA GLY A 16 -7.64 -1.13 4.11
C GLY A 16 -9.00 -0.70 3.54
N MET A 17 -9.58 0.41 3.99
CA MET A 17 -10.94 0.84 3.64
C MET A 17 -10.98 2.21 2.95
N LYS A 18 -9.81 2.79 2.64
CA LYS A 18 -9.69 4.15 2.12
C LYS A 18 -9.81 4.17 0.59
N VAL A 19 -10.54 5.14 0.05
CA VAL A 19 -10.47 5.45 -1.39
C VAL A 19 -9.14 6.16 -1.66
N SER A 20 -8.56 5.85 -2.82
CA SER A 20 -7.50 6.65 -3.44
C SER A 20 -7.88 6.94 -4.90
N HIS A 21 -7.24 7.93 -5.52
CA HIS A 21 -7.45 8.23 -6.94
C HIS A 21 -7.24 6.98 -7.80
N SER A 22 -6.10 6.29 -7.64
CA SER A 22 -5.78 5.08 -8.41
C SER A 22 -6.81 3.97 -8.21
N SER A 23 -7.36 3.83 -7.00
CA SER A 23 -8.44 2.85 -6.75
C SER A 23 -9.72 3.20 -7.51
N ARG A 24 -10.15 4.48 -7.49
CA ARG A 24 -11.33 4.93 -8.26
C ARG A 24 -11.10 4.81 -9.76
N TRP A 25 -9.91 5.14 -10.23
CA TRP A 25 -9.54 5.02 -11.65
C TRP A 25 -9.59 3.56 -12.11
N ASN A 26 -8.98 2.63 -11.36
CA ASN A 26 -9.01 1.20 -11.69
C ASN A 26 -10.43 0.63 -11.74
N TYR A 27 -11.35 1.10 -10.88
CA TYR A 27 -12.77 0.75 -10.97
C TYR A 27 -13.36 1.19 -12.31
N GLY A 28 -13.08 2.42 -12.74
CA GLY A 28 -13.51 2.94 -14.04
C GLY A 28 -12.88 2.22 -15.25
N LEU A 29 -11.65 1.70 -15.10
CA LEU A 29 -11.01 0.91 -16.16
C LEU A 29 -11.65 -0.47 -16.35
N CYS A 30 -12.03 -1.15 -15.26
CA CYS A 30 -12.85 -2.35 -15.29
C CYS A 30 -13.32 -2.71 -13.87
N SER A 31 -14.62 -2.61 -13.61
CA SER A 31 -15.21 -2.90 -12.29
C SER A 31 -14.98 -4.33 -11.85
N ARG A 32 -14.99 -5.32 -12.77
CA ARG A 32 -14.74 -6.72 -12.43
C ARG A 32 -13.31 -6.97 -11.96
N SER A 33 -12.35 -6.42 -12.68
CA SER A 33 -10.93 -6.40 -12.33
C SER A 33 -10.72 -5.81 -10.93
N TRP A 34 -11.33 -4.64 -10.69
CA TRP A 34 -11.27 -3.98 -9.39
C TRP A 34 -11.88 -4.83 -8.27
N PHE A 35 -13.01 -5.49 -8.54
CA PHE A 35 -13.64 -6.41 -7.60
C PHE A 35 -12.69 -7.54 -7.19
N TYR A 36 -12.01 -8.16 -8.15
CA TYR A 36 -11.02 -9.20 -7.88
C TYR A 36 -9.89 -8.71 -6.95
N GLU A 37 -9.39 -7.49 -7.16
CA GLU A 37 -8.38 -6.91 -6.27
C GLU A 37 -8.91 -6.59 -4.87
N LYS A 38 -10.10 -6.00 -4.78
CA LYS A 38 -10.60 -5.44 -3.51
C LYS A 38 -11.41 -6.41 -2.67
N GLU A 39 -12.12 -7.33 -3.30
CA GLU A 39 -12.94 -8.34 -2.64
C GLU A 39 -12.14 -9.63 -2.47
N TYR A 40 -11.62 -10.20 -3.56
CA TYR A 40 -10.84 -11.44 -3.48
C TYR A 40 -9.43 -11.21 -2.93
N GLY A 41 -8.87 -10.02 -3.10
CA GLY A 41 -7.54 -9.68 -2.58
C GLY A 41 -6.40 -10.07 -3.53
N TRP A 42 -6.72 -10.37 -4.79
CA TRP A 42 -5.72 -10.75 -5.79
C TRP A 42 -4.83 -9.56 -6.13
N ARG A 43 -3.55 -9.84 -6.35
CA ARG A 43 -2.54 -8.80 -6.62
C ARG A 43 -2.10 -8.80 -8.09
N GLY A 44 -1.80 -7.62 -8.60
CA GLY A 44 -1.15 -7.43 -9.91
C GLY A 44 0.29 -7.96 -9.93
N LEU A 45 0.94 -7.87 -11.10
CA LEU A 45 2.36 -8.18 -11.23
C LEU A 45 3.21 -7.03 -10.69
N ALA A 46 4.27 -7.36 -9.95
CA ALA A 46 5.32 -6.41 -9.61
C ALA A 46 6.38 -6.42 -10.72
N LEU A 47 6.24 -5.51 -11.68
CA LEU A 47 7.18 -5.35 -12.80
C LEU A 47 8.34 -4.40 -12.40
N PRO A 48 9.57 -4.59 -12.92
CA PRO A 48 10.70 -3.69 -12.65
C PRO A 48 10.40 -2.22 -12.94
N LEU A 49 9.60 -1.95 -13.98
CA LEU A 49 9.21 -0.59 -14.35
C LEU A 49 8.47 0.17 -13.23
N LEU A 50 7.70 -0.53 -12.39
CA LEU A 50 6.94 0.10 -11.31
C LEU A 50 7.88 0.66 -10.23
N VAL A 51 8.83 -0.15 -9.76
CA VAL A 51 9.81 0.30 -8.76
C VAL A 51 10.88 1.22 -9.34
N PHE A 52 11.12 1.14 -10.66
CA PHE A 52 12.02 2.06 -11.37
C PHE A 52 11.50 3.51 -11.33
N GLY A 53 10.19 3.71 -11.46
CA GLY A 53 9.58 5.04 -11.32
C GLY A 53 9.84 5.64 -9.94
N HIS A 54 9.62 4.86 -8.88
CA HIS A 54 9.90 5.29 -7.52
C HIS A 54 11.37 5.63 -7.30
N ALA A 55 12.31 4.88 -7.88
CA ALA A 55 13.74 5.19 -7.78
C ALA A 55 14.10 6.54 -8.42
N VAL A 56 13.43 6.91 -9.53
CA VAL A 56 13.62 8.23 -10.17
C VAL A 56 13.09 9.33 -9.25
N GLU A 57 11.88 9.18 -8.73
CA GLU A 57 11.26 10.14 -7.81
C GLU A 57 12.08 10.31 -6.52
N GLU A 58 12.56 9.22 -5.93
CA GLU A 58 13.44 9.24 -4.77
C GLU A 58 14.74 10.00 -5.07
N THR A 59 15.34 9.75 -6.24
CA THR A 59 16.57 10.46 -6.67
C THR A 59 16.34 11.96 -6.76
N VAL A 60 15.23 12.39 -7.36
CA VAL A 60 14.86 13.81 -7.45
C VAL A 60 14.68 14.40 -6.05
N CYS A 61 13.91 13.75 -5.19
CA CYS A 61 13.65 14.20 -3.82
C CYS A 61 14.94 14.31 -2.98
N ARG A 62 15.89 13.38 -3.15
CA ARG A 62 17.19 13.43 -2.48
C ARG A 62 18.02 14.64 -2.92
N VAL A 63 18.03 14.99 -4.21
CA VAL A 63 18.72 16.20 -4.68
C VAL A 63 18.00 17.47 -4.19
N LEU A 64 16.67 17.51 -4.26
CA LEU A 64 15.86 18.64 -3.78
C LEU A 64 16.07 18.89 -2.28
N ARG A 65 16.33 17.85 -1.48
CA ARG A 65 16.64 17.98 -0.04
C ARG A 65 17.89 18.81 0.23
N GLU A 66 18.85 18.81 -0.69
CA GLU A 66 20.17 19.39 -0.48
C GLU A 66 20.25 20.84 -0.96
N SER A 67 21.39 21.49 -0.69
CA SER A 67 21.68 22.87 -1.10
C SER A 67 23.06 22.95 -1.75
N PRO A 68 23.23 23.69 -2.87
CA PRO A 68 24.50 23.79 -3.58
C PRO A 68 25.64 24.42 -2.75
N GLU A 69 25.33 25.31 -1.79
CA GLU A 69 26.33 25.94 -0.91
C GLU A 69 26.63 25.16 0.38
N LEU A 70 25.86 24.10 0.68
CA LEU A 70 26.06 23.29 1.90
C LEU A 70 26.62 21.90 1.60
N ILE A 71 26.34 21.37 0.41
CA ILE A 71 26.67 20.00 0.04
C ILE A 71 27.49 19.99 -1.24
N SER A 72 28.70 19.42 -1.18
CA SER A 72 29.54 19.27 -2.36
C SER A 72 28.89 18.32 -3.38
N ALA A 73 29.16 18.54 -4.67
CA ALA A 73 28.63 17.69 -5.74
C ALA A 73 28.94 16.19 -5.56
N ASN A 74 30.08 15.87 -4.93
CA ASN A 74 30.54 14.51 -4.67
C ASN A 74 30.31 14.02 -3.22
N ALA A 75 29.55 14.76 -2.40
CA ALA A 75 29.24 14.35 -1.03
C ALA A 75 28.54 12.99 -1.03
N ALA A 76 28.67 12.23 0.06
CA ALA A 76 28.05 10.91 0.13
C ALA A 76 26.50 11.00 0.12
N SER A 77 25.84 10.04 -0.54
CA SER A 77 24.38 9.99 -0.72
C SER A 77 23.55 10.00 0.59
N HIS A 78 24.18 9.71 1.74
CA HIS A 78 23.54 9.63 3.06
C HIS A 78 23.81 10.85 3.96
N VAL A 79 24.47 11.89 3.43
CA VAL A 79 24.92 13.06 4.21
C VAL A 79 23.77 13.82 4.89
N LEU A 80 22.58 13.78 4.31
CA LEU A 80 21.38 14.47 4.77
C LEU A 80 20.22 13.50 4.99
N ASP A 81 20.49 12.24 5.34
CA ASP A 81 19.42 11.32 5.71
C ASP A 81 18.66 11.86 6.93
N SER A 82 17.33 11.93 6.82
CA SER A 82 16.47 12.35 7.92
C SER A 82 16.59 11.34 9.07
N PRO A 83 16.71 11.80 10.33
CA PRO A 83 16.64 10.89 11.45
C PRO A 83 15.24 10.29 11.52
N THR A 84 15.14 8.97 11.55
CA THR A 84 13.86 8.28 11.66
C THR A 84 13.59 7.87 13.11
N HIS A 85 12.33 7.94 13.54
CA HIS A 85 11.89 7.34 14.80
C HIS A 85 10.72 6.41 14.54
N GLN A 86 10.95 5.12 14.78
CA GLN A 86 9.92 4.12 14.68
C GLN A 86 8.96 4.24 15.86
N LYS A 87 7.76 4.75 15.62
CA LYS A 87 6.65 4.56 16.55
C LYS A 87 5.87 3.33 16.12
N THR A 88 5.88 2.29 16.96
CA THR A 88 5.00 1.13 16.78
C THR A 88 3.57 1.58 17.03
N VAL A 89 2.79 1.70 15.97
CA VAL A 89 1.34 1.86 16.06
C VAL A 89 0.63 0.60 15.57
N VAL A 90 -0.51 0.31 16.20
CA VAL A 90 -1.30 -0.88 15.91
C VAL A 90 -2.64 -0.43 15.36
N TRP A 91 -2.84 -0.63 14.06
CA TRP A 91 -4.13 -0.41 13.44
C TRP A 91 -5.08 -1.56 13.81
N GLY A 92 -6.26 -1.22 14.32
CA GLY A 92 -7.31 -2.21 14.54
C GLY A 92 -7.59 -3.04 13.27
N ARG A 93 -7.92 -4.32 13.49
CA ARG A 93 -8.41 -5.34 12.54
C ARG A 93 -7.48 -6.05 11.56
N ARG A 94 -6.29 -5.61 11.15
CA ARG A 94 -5.62 -6.33 10.02
C ARG A 94 -4.13 -6.55 10.08
N ASP A 95 -3.33 -5.65 10.64
CA ASP A 95 -1.90 -5.87 10.65
C ASP A 95 -1.49 -6.74 11.86
N ARG A 96 -0.50 -7.61 11.66
CA ARG A 96 0.39 -8.04 12.75
C ARG A 96 1.68 -7.21 12.72
N GLN A 97 1.73 -6.21 11.83
CA GLN A 97 2.92 -5.47 11.52
C GLN A 97 2.80 -4.18 12.28
N GLU A 98 3.52 -4.08 13.38
CA GLU A 98 3.87 -2.80 13.97
C GLU A 98 4.09 -1.79 12.84
N THR A 99 3.09 -0.95 12.58
CA THR A 99 3.19 -0.03 11.48
C THR A 99 4.12 1.03 12.05
N HIS A 100 5.35 1.02 11.58
CA HIS A 100 6.31 2.03 11.96
C HIS A 100 5.89 3.31 11.26
N ILE A 101 5.17 4.17 11.98
CA ILE A 101 5.04 5.55 11.53
C ILE A 101 6.39 6.17 11.82
N ASP A 102 7.08 6.56 10.75
CA ASP A 102 8.27 7.38 10.90
C ASP A 102 7.82 8.76 11.35
N GLN A 103 8.13 9.07 12.61
CA GLN A 103 7.95 10.41 13.13
C GLN A 103 9.29 11.11 13.12
N ARG A 104 9.37 12.18 12.33
CA ARG A 104 10.44 13.16 12.40
C ARG A 104 10.63 13.59 13.86
N PRO A 105 11.79 13.32 14.48
CA PRO A 105 12.00 13.68 15.88
C PRO A 105 11.98 15.19 16.04
N GLU A 106 11.29 15.67 17.08
CA GLU A 106 11.21 17.11 17.39
C GLU A 106 12.56 17.69 17.82
N SER A 107 13.44 16.86 18.41
CA SER A 107 14.77 17.29 18.87
C SER A 107 15.69 17.63 17.70
N GLU A 108 16.17 18.88 17.67
CA GLU A 108 17.13 19.40 16.69
C GLU A 108 18.45 18.62 16.68
N GLU A 109 18.86 18.02 17.81
CA GLU A 109 20.18 17.38 17.96
C GLU A 109 20.40 16.21 17.00
N LYS A 110 19.34 15.56 16.54
CA LYS A 110 19.42 14.42 15.60
C LYS A 110 19.48 14.85 14.14
N TRP A 111 19.15 16.10 13.84
CA TRP A 111 19.14 16.62 12.48
C TRP A 111 20.53 17.11 12.06
N LEU A 112 20.92 16.78 10.84
CA LEU A 112 22.23 17.19 10.29
C LEU A 112 22.16 18.57 9.62
N GLY A 113 21.01 18.96 9.05
CA GLY A 113 20.85 20.23 8.34
C GLY A 113 21.24 21.48 9.15
N PRO A 114 20.84 21.62 10.44
CA PRO A 114 21.28 22.74 11.28
C PRO A 114 22.78 22.77 11.59
N LYS A 115 23.50 21.66 11.36
CA LYS A 115 24.94 21.52 11.64
C LYS A 115 25.81 21.75 10.40
N LEU A 116 25.20 21.94 9.23
CA LEU A 116 25.92 22.20 7.99
C LEU A 116 26.50 23.61 7.99
N MET A 117 27.73 23.72 7.49
CA MET A 117 28.43 24.98 7.29
C MET A 117 28.53 25.26 5.79
N LEU A 118 28.69 26.54 5.43
CA LEU A 118 28.96 26.92 4.05
C LEU A 118 30.22 26.21 3.53
N PHE A 119 30.12 25.71 2.30
CA PHE A 119 31.19 25.01 1.62
C PHE A 119 31.39 25.62 0.23
N GLY A 120 32.62 26.10 -0.03
CA GLY A 120 32.97 26.69 -1.32
C GLY A 120 32.40 28.09 -1.52
N ASP A 121 32.55 28.59 -2.75
CA ASP A 121 31.97 29.86 -3.18
C ASP A 121 30.50 29.66 -3.58
N ALA A 122 29.69 30.70 -3.41
CA ALA A 122 28.30 30.71 -3.86
C ALA A 122 28.21 30.49 -5.39
N PRO A 123 27.21 29.74 -5.90
CA PRO A 123 27.01 29.58 -7.33
C PRO A 123 26.90 30.95 -8.02
N SER A 124 27.77 31.17 -8.99
CA SER A 124 27.87 32.43 -9.72
C SER A 124 26.80 32.57 -10.81
N ASP A 125 26.30 31.44 -11.32
CA ASP A 125 25.23 31.38 -12.32
C ASP A 125 24.36 30.12 -12.18
N ILE A 126 23.29 30.07 -12.98
CA ILE A 126 22.35 28.95 -12.97
C ILE A 126 22.93 27.65 -13.53
N GLU A 127 23.95 27.73 -14.39
CA GLU A 127 24.59 26.56 -14.97
C GLU A 127 25.51 25.86 -13.97
N GLU A 128 26.08 26.58 -13.00
CA GLU A 128 26.75 25.97 -11.85
C GLU A 128 25.78 25.17 -10.97
N ILE A 129 24.57 25.71 -10.71
CA ILE A 129 23.51 24.98 -10.01
C ILE A 129 23.09 23.74 -10.79
N ARG A 130 22.91 23.86 -12.12
CA ARG A 130 22.55 22.72 -12.98
C ARG A 130 23.59 21.62 -12.94
N LYS A 131 24.87 21.96 -13.10
CA LYS A 131 26.00 21.02 -13.03
C LYS A 131 26.06 20.33 -11.68
N TRP A 132 25.87 21.09 -10.59
CA TRP A 132 25.81 20.53 -9.24
C TRP A 132 24.65 19.53 -9.12
N ALA A 133 23.42 19.93 -9.45
CA ALA A 133 22.23 19.11 -9.33
C ALA A 133 22.34 17.81 -10.16
N HIS A 134 22.87 17.89 -11.38
CA HIS A 134 23.12 16.74 -12.24
C HIS A 134 24.18 15.80 -11.67
N ALA A 135 25.25 16.33 -11.07
CA ALA A 135 26.25 15.51 -10.38
C ALA A 135 25.67 14.83 -9.13
N ARG A 136 24.75 15.49 -8.42
CA ARG A 136 24.03 14.88 -7.29
C ARG A 136 23.13 13.72 -7.72
N VAL A 137 22.51 13.78 -8.89
CA VAL A 137 21.79 12.63 -9.48
C VAL A 137 22.69 11.41 -9.59
N ASP A 138 23.91 11.59 -10.10
CA ASP A 138 24.86 10.48 -10.30
C ASP A 138 25.30 9.84 -8.97
N VAL A 139 25.24 10.60 -7.87
CA VAL A 139 25.49 10.08 -6.50
C VAL A 139 24.29 9.35 -5.92
N HIS A 140 23.07 9.86 -6.09
CA HIS A 140 21.88 9.30 -5.46
C HIS A 140 21.26 8.13 -6.23
N TRP A 141 21.35 8.14 -7.57
CA TRP A 141 20.74 7.12 -8.41
C TRP A 141 21.16 5.68 -8.05
N PRO A 142 22.46 5.36 -7.82
CA PRO A 142 22.87 4.01 -7.44
C PRO A 142 22.21 3.50 -6.16
N ARG A 143 21.98 4.38 -5.18
CA ARG A 143 21.30 4.02 -3.92
C ARG A 143 19.81 3.75 -4.15
N ALA A 144 19.12 4.65 -4.84
CA ALA A 144 17.68 4.55 -5.09
C ALA A 144 17.34 3.32 -5.94
N ILE A 145 18.11 3.07 -7.00
CA ILE A 145 17.84 1.93 -7.89
C ILE A 145 18.13 0.58 -7.22
N GLU A 146 19.10 0.52 -6.31
CA GLU A 146 19.38 -0.67 -5.52
C GLU A 146 18.25 -0.93 -4.51
N GLY A 147 17.73 0.12 -3.87
CA GLY A 147 16.53 0.02 -3.02
C GLY A 147 15.33 -0.51 -3.80
N ALA A 148 15.09 0.01 -5.01
CA ALA A 148 14.05 -0.48 -5.91
C ALA A 148 14.25 -1.96 -6.32
N ARG A 149 15.49 -2.38 -6.61
CA ARG A 149 15.82 -3.78 -6.90
C ARG A 149 15.45 -4.69 -5.75
N ILE A 150 15.87 -4.34 -4.53
CA ILE A 150 15.58 -5.11 -3.31
C ILE A 150 14.07 -5.18 -3.07
N ALA A 151 13.35 -4.07 -3.25
CA ALA A 151 11.89 -4.04 -3.11
C ALA A 151 11.21 -4.98 -4.12
N TRP A 152 11.62 -4.95 -5.39
CA TRP A 152 11.10 -5.85 -6.43
C TRP A 152 11.45 -7.32 -6.16
N GLU A 153 12.68 -7.62 -5.72
CA GLU A 153 13.07 -8.99 -5.36
C GLU A 153 12.25 -9.54 -4.19
N ASN A 154 11.87 -8.68 -3.24
CA ASN A 154 11.08 -9.11 -2.08
C ASN A 154 9.58 -9.23 -2.38
N ASP A 155 9.09 -8.76 -3.54
CA ASP A 155 7.68 -8.92 -3.90
C ASP A 155 7.38 -10.37 -4.32
N ALA A 156 6.40 -10.98 -3.66
CA ALA A 156 5.97 -12.34 -3.95
C ALA A 156 5.36 -12.49 -5.37
N ASN A 157 4.89 -11.41 -5.97
CA ASN A 157 4.30 -11.34 -7.30
C ASN A 157 5.24 -10.69 -8.33
N ARG A 158 6.54 -10.64 -8.03
CA ARG A 158 7.55 -10.13 -8.97
C ARG A 158 7.51 -10.91 -10.29
N SER A 159 7.65 -10.17 -11.38
CA SER A 159 7.66 -10.72 -12.73
C SER A 159 8.63 -9.93 -13.62
N GLY A 160 9.03 -10.51 -14.75
CA GLY A 160 10.06 -9.98 -15.63
C GLY A 160 11.49 -10.25 -15.17
N ASN A 161 12.45 -9.79 -15.95
CA ASN A 161 13.88 -9.94 -15.68
C ASN A 161 14.49 -8.56 -15.39
N TRP A 162 15.00 -8.37 -14.16
CA TRP A 162 15.61 -7.11 -13.74
C TRP A 162 16.81 -6.71 -14.59
N ASN A 163 17.69 -7.67 -14.91
CA ASN A 163 18.91 -7.39 -15.66
C ASN A 163 18.62 -6.99 -17.10
N GLU A 164 17.70 -7.69 -17.77
CA GLU A 164 17.24 -7.33 -19.12
C GLU A 164 16.56 -5.94 -19.12
N PHE A 165 15.73 -5.67 -18.11
CA PHE A 165 15.10 -4.35 -17.96
C PHE A 165 16.15 -3.24 -17.77
N MET A 166 17.13 -3.45 -16.88
CA MET A 166 18.19 -2.48 -16.63
C MET A 166 19.12 -2.28 -17.83
N GLN A 167 19.39 -3.34 -18.60
CA GLN A 167 20.14 -3.23 -19.86
C GLN A 167 19.37 -2.37 -20.89
N ALA A 168 18.05 -2.53 -20.97
CA ALA A 168 17.23 -1.84 -21.96
C ALA A 168 16.87 -0.40 -21.56
N ARG A 169 16.69 -0.12 -20.26
CA ARG A 169 16.10 1.13 -19.77
C ARG A 169 16.81 1.76 -18.57
N GLY A 170 17.79 1.10 -17.97
CA GLY A 170 18.43 1.56 -16.74
C GLY A 170 19.10 2.92 -16.87
N ASN A 171 19.63 3.24 -18.06
CA ASN A 171 20.24 4.54 -18.37
C ASN A 171 19.23 5.70 -18.44
N LEU A 172 17.93 5.42 -18.60
CA LEU A 172 16.90 6.46 -18.67
C LEU A 172 16.65 7.10 -17.29
N GLY A 173 16.90 6.38 -16.20
CA GLY A 173 16.59 6.82 -14.84
C GLY A 173 17.29 8.12 -14.45
N PRO A 174 18.63 8.19 -14.55
CA PRO A 174 19.38 9.42 -14.31
C PRO A 174 18.93 10.57 -15.22
N ASN A 175 18.61 10.29 -16.49
CA ASN A 175 18.16 11.32 -17.43
C ASN A 175 16.78 11.88 -17.03
N HIS A 176 15.85 11.02 -16.60
CA HIS A 176 14.56 11.46 -16.07
C HIS A 176 14.73 12.34 -14.83
N ALA A 177 15.58 11.94 -13.88
CA ALA A 177 15.86 12.74 -12.68
C ALA A 177 16.50 14.10 -13.04
N LYS A 178 17.45 14.12 -13.98
CA LYS A 178 18.06 15.36 -14.50
C LYS A 178 17.02 16.28 -15.14
N ASN A 179 16.13 15.74 -15.97
CA ASN A 179 15.03 16.51 -16.58
C ASN A 179 14.08 17.11 -15.53
N ALA A 180 13.78 16.39 -14.45
CA ALA A 180 12.98 16.93 -13.35
C ALA A 180 13.68 18.07 -12.60
N LEU A 181 14.99 17.95 -12.38
CA LEU A 181 15.78 19.01 -11.76
C LEU A 181 15.94 20.21 -12.69
N ASP A 182 16.01 20.00 -14.01
CA ASP A 182 16.00 21.08 -14.99
C ASP A 182 14.68 21.87 -14.94
N MET A 183 13.54 21.17 -14.77
CA MET A 183 12.26 21.83 -14.49
C MET A 183 12.28 22.55 -13.12
N HIS A 184 12.86 21.97 -12.07
CA HIS A 184 13.01 22.72 -10.81
C HIS A 184 13.90 23.97 -10.96
N ILE A 185 14.95 23.92 -11.78
CA ILE A 185 15.83 25.06 -12.05
C ILE A 185 15.07 26.21 -12.73
N GLU A 186 14.09 25.92 -13.57
CA GLU A 186 13.18 26.95 -14.10
C GLU A 186 12.37 27.64 -12.98
N GLU A 187 12.01 26.92 -11.92
CA GLU A 187 11.37 27.51 -10.72
C GLU A 187 12.33 28.41 -9.95
N VAL A 188 13.60 28.02 -9.84
CA VAL A 188 14.64 28.83 -9.21
C VAL A 188 14.86 30.13 -9.97
N LEU A 189 14.88 30.07 -11.31
CA LEU A 189 14.97 31.25 -12.17
C LEU A 189 13.74 32.16 -12.02
N ALA A 190 12.53 31.60 -12.05
CA ALA A 190 11.30 32.37 -11.84
C ALA A 190 11.27 33.03 -10.45
N CYS A 191 11.74 32.31 -9.42
CA CYS A 191 11.89 32.85 -8.07
C CYS A 191 12.89 34.01 -8.03
N LEU A 192 14.02 33.91 -8.73
CA LEU A 192 15.01 34.97 -8.83
C LEU A 192 14.46 36.20 -9.57
N GLU A 193 13.76 36.01 -10.69
CA GLU A 193 13.09 37.08 -11.44
C GLU A 193 12.04 37.80 -10.57
N ALA A 194 11.36 37.06 -9.69
CA ALA A 194 10.44 37.59 -8.68
C ALA A 194 11.14 38.11 -7.41
N ASN A 195 12.48 38.20 -7.40
CA ASN A 195 13.32 38.63 -6.28
C ASN A 195 13.01 37.85 -4.97
N GLY A 196 12.96 36.52 -5.04
CA GLY A 196 12.69 35.65 -3.89
C GLY A 196 11.20 35.52 -3.51
N GLY A 197 10.30 36.14 -4.28
CA GLY A 197 8.86 36.07 -4.05
C GLY A 197 8.40 36.73 -2.74
N PRO A 198 7.11 36.59 -2.39
CA PRO A 198 6.52 37.25 -1.21
C PRO A 198 7.07 36.74 0.14
N THR A 199 7.78 35.62 0.16
CA THR A 199 8.23 34.97 1.41
C THR A 199 9.69 35.25 1.78
N LEU A 200 10.47 35.95 0.93
CA LEU A 200 11.91 36.17 1.12
C LEU A 200 12.27 36.68 2.52
N GLU A 201 11.64 37.77 2.95
CA GLU A 201 11.95 38.42 4.23
C GLU A 201 11.60 37.54 5.45
N SER A 202 10.56 36.74 5.34
CA SER A 202 10.20 35.76 6.38
C SER A 202 11.19 34.61 6.40
N TRP A 203 11.57 34.10 5.22
CA TRP A 203 12.54 33.02 5.08
C TRP A 203 13.92 33.42 5.64
N ARG A 204 14.39 34.64 5.35
CA ARG A 204 15.65 35.20 5.89
C ARG A 204 15.66 35.29 7.42
N LYS A 205 14.48 35.41 8.05
CA LYS A 205 14.32 35.40 9.52
C LYS A 205 14.22 33.99 10.11
N GLY A 206 14.35 32.94 9.29
CA GLY A 206 14.18 31.56 9.71
C GLY A 206 12.71 31.15 9.91
N ILE A 207 11.75 31.93 9.41
CA ILE A 207 10.32 31.58 9.49
C ILE A 207 10.02 30.54 8.42
N ARG A 208 9.47 29.39 8.83
CA ARG A 208 9.15 28.28 7.94
C ARG A 208 7.68 27.86 8.06
N PRO A 209 7.10 27.23 7.02
CA PRO A 209 5.77 26.64 7.13
C PRO A 209 5.72 25.51 8.18
N ILE A 210 4.55 25.34 8.81
CA ILE A 210 4.30 24.32 9.86
C ILE A 210 4.76 22.91 9.40
N ILE A 211 4.43 22.52 8.17
CA ILE A 211 5.10 21.42 7.48
C ILE A 211 6.01 22.00 6.41
N SER A 212 7.29 21.99 6.74
CA SER A 212 8.37 22.42 5.89
C SER A 212 8.80 21.31 4.91
N ALA A 213 9.49 21.71 3.85
CA ALA A 213 10.11 20.76 2.93
C ALA A 213 11.09 19.82 3.69
N PRO A 214 11.23 18.54 3.28
CA PRO A 214 12.26 17.63 3.79
C PRO A 214 13.68 18.09 3.43
N ASP A 215 14.21 19.12 4.07
CA ASP A 215 15.55 19.70 3.80
C ASP A 215 16.63 19.27 4.81
N GLY A 216 16.38 18.18 5.53
CA GLY A 216 17.25 17.70 6.61
C GLY A 216 17.27 18.60 7.85
N ARG A 217 16.28 19.49 8.01
CA ARG A 217 16.03 20.26 9.22
C ARG A 217 14.70 19.86 9.87
N PRO A 218 14.56 20.01 11.20
CA PRO A 218 13.30 19.75 11.88
C PRO A 218 12.21 20.72 11.39
N ASN A 219 10.94 20.32 11.53
CA ASN A 219 9.81 21.16 11.13
C ASN A 219 9.79 22.51 11.87
N TYR A 220 10.21 22.50 13.14
CA TYR A 220 10.35 23.68 13.97
C TYR A 220 11.82 23.89 14.33
N HIS A 221 12.40 24.99 13.86
CA HIS A 221 13.63 25.59 14.38
C HIS A 221 13.60 27.08 14.01
N THR A 222 14.31 27.92 14.76
CA THR A 222 14.30 29.38 14.55
C THR A 222 15.61 29.91 13.97
N ILE A 223 16.51 29.03 13.55
CA ILE A 223 17.84 29.39 13.03
C ILE A 223 17.69 29.73 11.54
N PRO A 224 18.01 30.97 11.11
CA PRO A 224 18.07 31.33 9.70
C PRO A 224 19.01 30.43 8.89
N HIS A 225 18.78 30.35 7.58
CA HIS A 225 19.69 29.60 6.70
C HIS A 225 21.11 30.20 6.74
N PRO A 226 22.20 29.40 6.71
CA PRO A 226 23.57 29.93 6.81
C PRO A 226 23.98 30.98 5.78
N PHE A 227 23.35 30.97 4.60
CA PHE A 227 23.55 31.95 3.52
C PHE A 227 22.36 32.91 3.33
N ALA A 228 21.45 32.99 4.30
CA ALA A 228 20.40 34.01 4.27
C ALA A 228 21.02 35.39 4.43
N ASN A 229 20.82 36.26 3.44
CA ASN A 229 21.28 37.64 3.54
C ASN A 229 20.40 38.45 4.49
N SER A 230 20.95 39.51 5.10
CA SER A 230 20.18 40.41 5.96
C SER A 230 19.35 41.42 5.19
N GLU A 231 19.75 41.76 3.96
CA GLU A 231 19.11 42.75 3.10
C GLU A 231 19.52 42.55 1.63
N GLY A 232 18.89 43.30 0.73
CA GLY A 232 19.22 43.31 -0.70
C GLY A 232 18.42 42.30 -1.52
N SER A 233 18.74 42.22 -2.81
CA SER A 233 18.09 41.31 -3.76
C SER A 233 18.34 39.84 -3.39
N ALA A 234 17.41 38.97 -3.79
CA ALA A 234 17.57 37.53 -3.59
C ALA A 234 18.76 36.99 -4.40
N THR A 235 19.55 36.10 -3.79
CA THR A 235 20.60 35.37 -4.52
C THR A 235 20.07 34.10 -5.17
N LEU A 236 20.86 33.50 -6.05
CA LEU A 236 20.55 32.19 -6.64
C LEU A 236 20.39 31.09 -5.59
N ALA A 237 21.25 31.05 -4.57
CA ALA A 237 21.15 30.07 -3.50
C ALA A 237 19.94 30.30 -2.60
N GLU A 238 19.60 31.55 -2.30
CA GLU A 238 18.33 31.87 -1.61
C GLU A 238 17.13 31.38 -2.43
N CYS A 239 17.14 31.58 -3.76
CA CYS A 239 16.06 31.15 -4.63
C CYS A 239 15.95 29.63 -4.76
N TRP A 240 17.06 28.87 -4.71
CA TRP A 240 17.03 27.40 -4.61
C TRP A 240 16.26 26.94 -3.36
N GLU A 241 16.59 27.51 -2.20
CA GLU A 241 15.94 27.17 -0.93
C GLU A 241 14.48 27.61 -0.88
N ILE A 242 14.17 28.81 -1.37
CA ILE A 242 12.82 29.38 -1.34
C ILE A 242 11.91 28.64 -2.34
N ALA A 243 12.40 28.35 -3.54
CA ALA A 243 11.64 27.63 -4.55
C ALA A 243 11.49 26.14 -4.25
N ARG A 244 12.27 25.57 -3.30
CA ARG A 244 12.18 24.16 -2.93
C ARG A 244 10.73 23.78 -2.57
N PRO A 245 10.12 22.80 -3.26
CA PRO A 245 8.77 22.35 -2.94
C PRO A 245 8.79 21.53 -1.64
N TRP A 246 7.61 21.33 -1.05
CA TRP A 246 7.41 20.16 -0.20
C TRP A 246 7.37 18.90 -1.06
N PHE A 247 7.91 17.79 -0.55
CA PHE A 247 7.91 16.48 -1.21
C PHE A 247 7.90 15.35 -0.17
N VAL A 248 7.65 14.12 -0.59
CA VAL A 248 7.75 12.93 0.29
C VAL A 248 9.20 12.70 0.65
N ASP A 249 9.50 12.66 1.95
CA ASP A 249 10.84 12.43 2.48
C ASP A 249 11.34 11.03 2.11
N PRO A 250 12.46 10.89 1.36
CA PRO A 250 13.04 9.60 1.01
C PRO A 250 13.31 8.62 2.16
N GLU A 251 13.46 9.11 3.40
CA GLU A 251 13.67 8.23 4.57
C GLU A 251 12.36 7.90 5.31
N ALA A 252 11.26 8.55 4.95
CA ALA A 252 9.97 8.28 5.60
C ALA A 252 9.47 6.88 5.23
N GLY A 253 8.91 6.20 6.24
CA GLY A 253 8.26 4.92 6.03
C GLY A 253 7.13 5.01 4.99
N SER A 254 6.87 3.93 4.27
CA SER A 254 5.75 3.88 3.32
C SER A 254 4.43 4.23 3.98
N PHE A 255 3.59 5.01 3.30
CA PHE A 255 2.27 5.46 3.78
C PHE A 255 2.29 6.40 5.01
N THR A 256 3.43 6.98 5.37
CA THR A 256 3.51 7.87 6.56
C THR A 256 3.27 9.34 6.25
N GLN A 257 3.49 9.76 5.00
CA GLN A 257 3.39 11.15 4.54
C GLN A 257 2.30 11.33 3.50
N GLN A 258 1.08 10.92 3.85
CA GLN A 258 -0.11 11.07 3.00
C GLN A 258 -0.99 12.22 3.47
N ALA A 259 -1.75 12.82 2.56
CA ALA A 259 -2.90 13.64 2.91
C ALA A 259 -4.11 12.72 3.14
N MET A 260 -4.69 12.81 4.34
CA MET A 260 -5.88 12.07 4.73
C MET A 260 -6.96 13.06 5.17
N LEU A 261 -8.21 12.75 4.82
CA LEU A 261 -9.36 13.47 5.37
C LEU A 261 -9.52 13.13 6.86
N PRO A 262 -10.02 14.06 7.70
CA PRO A 262 -10.25 13.81 9.11
C PRO A 262 -11.09 12.56 9.40
N GLU A 263 -12.07 12.27 8.53
CA GLU A 263 -12.94 11.10 8.66
C GLU A 263 -12.27 9.79 8.19
N GLY A 264 -11.05 9.85 7.67
CA GLY A 264 -10.21 8.70 7.32
C GLY A 264 -10.60 7.94 6.06
N TRP A 265 -11.71 8.27 5.38
CA TRP A 265 -12.24 7.46 4.26
C TRP A 265 -11.54 7.69 2.91
N PHE A 266 -10.72 8.74 2.77
CA PHE A 266 -9.92 9.02 1.58
C PHE A 266 -8.47 9.34 1.95
N GLN A 267 -7.54 8.86 1.12
CA GLN A 267 -6.13 9.21 1.20
C GLN A 267 -5.50 9.47 -0.18
N GLY A 268 -4.48 10.31 -0.21
CA GLY A 268 -3.64 10.56 -1.38
C GLY A 268 -2.24 11.02 -0.98
N GLU A 269 -1.32 10.95 -1.92
CA GLU A 269 0.07 11.37 -1.75
C GLU A 269 0.40 12.39 -2.85
N TYR A 270 1.05 13.49 -2.48
CA TYR A 270 1.51 14.49 -3.43
C TYR A 270 3.00 14.25 -3.71
N ASP A 271 3.43 14.38 -4.96
CA ASP A 271 4.85 14.25 -5.28
C ASP A 271 5.58 15.55 -4.88
N LEU A 272 5.12 16.69 -5.41
CA LEU A 272 5.68 18.02 -5.10
C LEU A 272 4.56 19.06 -4.83
N VAL A 273 4.78 19.93 -3.84
CA VAL A 273 3.93 21.10 -3.57
C VAL A 273 4.78 22.36 -3.47
N TYR A 274 4.73 23.18 -4.52
CA TYR A 274 5.39 24.49 -4.58
C TYR A 274 4.56 25.54 -3.84
N ARG A 275 5.22 26.45 -3.11
CA ARG A 275 4.57 27.52 -2.32
C ARG A 275 5.28 28.87 -2.40
N TRP A 276 6.38 28.97 -3.17
CA TRP A 276 7.24 30.14 -3.20
C TRP A 276 6.55 31.40 -3.74
N GLU A 277 5.53 31.23 -4.59
CA GLU A 277 4.66 32.30 -5.10
C GLU A 277 3.66 32.82 -4.05
N GLY A 278 3.62 32.24 -2.84
CA GLY A 278 2.68 32.56 -1.76
C GLY A 278 1.38 31.76 -1.77
N THR A 279 1.14 30.96 -2.81
CA THR A 279 -0.03 30.07 -2.95
C THR A 279 0.41 28.66 -3.36
N PRO A 280 -0.30 27.59 -2.95
CA PRO A 280 0.11 26.22 -3.24
C PRO A 280 -0.14 25.83 -4.70
N ARG A 281 0.89 25.29 -5.36
CA ARG A 281 0.82 24.64 -6.67
C ARG A 281 1.25 23.17 -6.54
N ILE A 282 0.38 22.26 -6.99
CA ILE A 282 0.63 20.82 -6.91
C ILE A 282 1.23 20.35 -8.23
N VAL A 283 2.31 19.58 -8.12
CA VAL A 283 3.01 18.98 -9.24
C VAL A 283 3.17 17.48 -8.98
N ASP A 284 2.81 16.69 -9.98
CA ASP A 284 2.92 15.23 -9.99
C ASP A 284 4.01 14.81 -10.99
N LEU A 285 4.98 14.02 -10.51
CA LEU A 285 6.13 13.55 -11.27
C LEU A 285 5.78 12.25 -11.97
N LYS A 286 6.18 12.11 -13.24
CA LYS A 286 6.01 10.85 -13.97
C LYS A 286 7.26 10.46 -14.73
N ALA A 287 7.85 9.33 -14.34
CA ALA A 287 9.01 8.69 -14.98
C ALA A 287 8.66 8.03 -16.32
N SER A 288 8.03 8.79 -17.22
CA SER A 288 7.58 8.31 -18.52
C SER A 288 7.47 9.44 -19.54
N ASN A 289 7.27 9.07 -20.81
CA ASN A 289 6.99 10.01 -21.90
C ASN A 289 5.50 10.42 -21.95
N GLY A 290 4.63 9.86 -21.09
CA GLY A 290 3.21 10.19 -21.08
C GLY A 290 2.41 9.68 -22.29
N THR A 291 2.86 8.62 -22.97
CA THR A 291 2.21 8.12 -24.20
C THR A 291 1.21 6.98 -23.97
N SER A 292 1.19 6.40 -22.78
CA SER A 292 0.31 5.26 -22.42
C SER A 292 -1.07 5.72 -21.98
N GLU A 293 -1.99 4.76 -21.79
CA GLU A 293 -3.35 5.03 -21.29
C GLU A 293 -3.38 5.71 -19.92
N TRP A 294 -2.32 5.55 -19.11
CA TRP A 294 -2.21 6.23 -17.83
C TRP A 294 -2.22 7.75 -17.98
N ALA A 295 -1.84 8.28 -19.15
CA ALA A 295 -1.97 9.69 -19.46
C ALA A 295 -3.42 10.22 -19.40
N ALA A 296 -4.41 9.35 -19.64
CA ALA A 296 -5.83 9.69 -19.53
C ALA A 296 -6.30 9.85 -18.07
N ALA A 297 -5.57 9.30 -17.09
CA ALA A 297 -5.92 9.39 -15.67
C ALA A 297 -5.57 10.76 -15.08
N TYR A 298 -4.46 11.36 -15.50
CA TYR A 298 -3.89 12.55 -14.86
C TYR A 298 -4.82 13.78 -14.82
N PRO A 299 -5.63 14.10 -15.86
CA PRO A 299 -6.61 15.19 -15.73
C PRO A 299 -7.58 15.00 -14.56
N VAL A 300 -7.97 13.76 -14.27
CA VAL A 300 -8.84 13.44 -13.13
C VAL A 300 -8.03 13.37 -11.84
N GLN A 301 -6.80 12.84 -11.88
CA GLN A 301 -5.89 12.80 -10.74
C GLN A 301 -5.60 14.19 -10.20
N MET A 302 -5.25 15.14 -11.06
CA MET A 302 -4.91 16.50 -10.65
C MET A 302 -6.10 17.24 -10.04
N LYS A 303 -7.31 17.03 -10.58
CA LYS A 303 -8.53 17.54 -9.94
C LYS A 303 -8.80 16.88 -8.58
N THR A 304 -8.54 15.58 -8.46
CA THR A 304 -8.63 14.84 -7.19
C THR A 304 -7.64 15.38 -6.16
N TYR A 305 -6.43 15.76 -6.58
CA TYR A 305 -5.41 16.35 -5.72
C TYR A 305 -5.76 17.76 -5.26
N ALA A 306 -6.31 18.60 -6.16
CA ALA A 306 -6.87 19.89 -5.78
C ALA A 306 -8.01 19.74 -4.77
N TRP A 307 -8.92 18.79 -4.99
CA TRP A 307 -10.00 18.48 -4.05
C TRP A 307 -9.47 18.00 -2.71
N LEU A 308 -8.52 17.07 -2.69
CA LEU A 308 -7.94 16.56 -1.45
C LEU A 308 -7.29 17.67 -0.66
N TRP A 309 -6.60 18.61 -1.34
CA TRP A 309 -5.99 19.78 -0.70
C TRP A 309 -7.09 20.61 -0.04
N TRP A 310 -8.05 21.08 -0.83
CA TRP A 310 -9.18 21.87 -0.38
C TRP A 310 -9.95 21.22 0.78
N ALA A 311 -10.19 19.90 0.72
CA ALA A 311 -10.93 19.18 1.75
C ALA A 311 -10.14 18.94 3.05
N SER A 312 -8.81 18.97 3.00
CA SER A 312 -7.94 18.71 4.16
C SER A 312 -7.20 19.94 4.68
N HIS A 313 -7.38 21.11 4.05
CA HIS A 313 -6.62 22.34 4.29
C HIS A 313 -7.51 23.57 4.44
N ASP A 314 -8.52 23.50 5.30
CA ASP A 314 -9.41 24.63 5.59
C ASP A 314 -10.02 25.30 4.34
N HIS A 315 -10.31 24.49 3.32
CA HIS A 315 -10.88 24.96 2.05
C HIS A 315 -9.98 25.93 1.26
N GLU A 316 -8.67 25.88 1.48
CA GLU A 316 -7.68 26.59 0.66
C GLU A 316 -7.72 26.11 -0.81
N MET A 317 -7.69 27.06 -1.75
CA MET A 317 -7.62 26.77 -3.18
C MET A 317 -6.18 26.74 -3.66
N VAL A 318 -5.85 25.77 -4.51
CA VAL A 318 -4.55 25.73 -5.20
C VAL A 318 -4.50 26.69 -6.38
N SER A 319 -3.32 27.23 -6.68
CA SER A 319 -3.08 28.18 -7.77
C SER A 319 -2.62 27.51 -9.06
N GLY A 320 -2.21 26.24 -9.01
CA GLY A 320 -1.78 25.51 -10.20
C GLY A 320 -1.78 24.00 -10.00
N LEU A 321 -1.91 23.29 -11.12
CA LEU A 321 -1.89 21.84 -11.22
C LEU A 321 -1.04 21.45 -12.43
N GLU A 322 0.00 20.65 -12.20
CA GLU A 322 0.89 20.19 -13.28
C GLU A 322 1.26 18.71 -13.17
N THR A 323 1.51 18.09 -14.32
CA THR A 323 2.24 16.83 -14.42
C THR A 323 3.55 17.09 -15.12
N TRP A 324 4.65 16.61 -14.55
CA TRP A 324 5.98 16.69 -15.13
C TRP A 324 6.36 15.33 -15.73
N TYR A 325 6.36 15.26 -17.07
CA TYR A 325 6.75 14.07 -17.81
C TYR A 325 8.26 14.05 -17.99
N MET A 326 8.94 13.40 -17.05
CA MET A 326 10.40 13.37 -17.00
C MET A 326 11.02 12.70 -18.24
N GLY A 327 10.33 11.77 -18.88
CA GLY A 327 10.79 11.15 -20.12
C GLY A 327 10.63 12.03 -21.37
N ALA A 328 9.65 12.93 -21.36
CA ALA A 328 9.43 13.90 -22.42
C ALA A 328 10.09 15.27 -22.15
N ALA A 329 10.70 15.45 -20.98
CA ALA A 329 11.21 16.74 -20.48
C ALA A 329 10.17 17.87 -20.65
N SER A 330 8.92 17.60 -20.26
CA SER A 330 7.81 18.52 -20.50
C SER A 330 6.85 18.63 -19.33
N ARG A 331 6.23 19.81 -19.22
CA ARG A 331 5.21 20.13 -18.22
C ARG A 331 3.85 20.18 -18.89
N LYS A 332 2.87 19.50 -18.31
CA LYS A 332 1.47 19.63 -18.69
C LYS A 332 0.71 20.35 -17.58
N LYS A 333 0.12 21.51 -17.92
CA LYS A 333 -0.72 22.30 -17.02
C LYS A 333 -2.19 21.89 -17.15
N TYR A 334 -2.92 21.94 -16.05
CA TYR A 334 -4.35 21.62 -16.01
C TYR A 334 -5.19 22.79 -15.52
N ASN A 335 -6.44 22.83 -15.98
CA ASN A 335 -7.41 23.81 -15.51
C ASN A 335 -7.75 23.54 -14.04
N LEU A 336 -7.79 24.61 -13.26
CA LEU A 336 -8.21 24.56 -11.86
C LEU A 336 -9.71 24.26 -11.77
N PRO A 337 -10.14 23.33 -10.90
CA PRO A 337 -11.56 23.13 -10.61
C PRO A 337 -12.11 24.35 -9.85
N SER A 338 -13.37 24.71 -10.13
CA SER A 338 -14.09 25.69 -9.31
C SER A 338 -14.47 25.09 -7.95
N GLN A 339 -14.79 25.94 -6.97
CA GLN A 339 -15.28 25.46 -5.67
C GLN A 339 -16.54 24.57 -5.81
N THR A 340 -17.43 24.87 -6.77
CA THR A 340 -18.59 24.04 -7.09
C THR A 340 -18.17 22.66 -7.61
N ASP A 341 -17.14 22.60 -8.46
CA ASP A 341 -16.61 21.32 -8.95
C ASP A 341 -16.02 20.48 -7.81
N LEU A 342 -15.32 21.13 -6.87
CA LEU A 342 -14.74 20.47 -5.69
C LEU A 342 -15.81 19.90 -4.76
N GLN A 343 -16.89 20.66 -4.50
CA GLN A 343 -18.03 20.18 -3.70
C GLN A 343 -18.73 19.00 -4.36
N LYS A 344 -18.94 19.06 -5.67
CA LYS A 344 -19.51 17.93 -6.42
C LYS A 344 -18.60 16.70 -6.35
N MET A 345 -17.29 16.89 -6.51
CA MET A 345 -16.31 15.81 -6.41
C MET A 345 -16.33 15.16 -5.02
N GLN A 346 -16.46 15.95 -3.94
CA GLN A 346 -16.61 15.42 -2.59
C GLN A 346 -17.80 14.47 -2.48
N GLN A 347 -18.97 14.88 -2.98
CA GLN A 347 -20.19 14.07 -2.95
C GLN A 347 -20.01 12.77 -3.73
N GLU A 348 -19.46 12.83 -4.96
CA GLU A 348 -19.21 11.65 -5.78
C GLU A 348 -18.21 10.68 -5.13
N LEU A 349 -17.12 11.20 -4.55
CA LEU A 349 -16.10 10.38 -3.89
C LEU A 349 -16.62 9.73 -2.61
N ASN A 350 -17.42 10.48 -1.84
CA ASN A 350 -18.02 9.96 -0.63
C ASN A 350 -19.09 8.90 -0.94
N GLN A 351 -19.90 9.11 -1.98
CA GLN A 351 -20.85 8.11 -2.48
C GLN A 351 -20.12 6.84 -2.94
N PHE A 352 -19.06 6.99 -3.73
CA PHE A 352 -18.23 5.87 -4.16
C PHE A 352 -17.65 5.07 -2.97
N TRP A 353 -17.20 5.77 -1.92
CA TRP A 353 -16.72 5.11 -0.71
C TRP A 353 -17.84 4.29 -0.04
N HIS A 354 -19.04 4.86 0.13
CA HIS A 354 -20.18 4.14 0.72
C HIS A 354 -20.58 2.90 -0.09
N ASP A 355 -20.71 3.06 -1.40
CA ASP A 355 -21.21 1.99 -2.27
C ASP A 355 -20.20 0.84 -2.40
N HIS A 356 -18.91 1.17 -2.43
CA HIS A 356 -17.90 0.20 -2.82
C HIS A 356 -16.83 -0.05 -1.77
N MET A 357 -16.39 0.93 -0.99
CA MET A 357 -15.32 0.70 0.00
C MET A 357 -15.87 0.20 1.33
N ALA A 358 -16.92 0.83 1.85
CA ALA A 358 -17.55 0.49 3.12
C ALA A 358 -18.17 -0.92 3.12
N THR A 359 -18.56 -1.43 1.95
CA THR A 359 -19.16 -2.76 1.72
C THR A 359 -18.14 -3.90 1.57
N ARG A 360 -16.86 -3.66 1.90
CA ARG A 360 -15.80 -4.68 1.79
C ARG A 360 -16.15 -5.95 2.57
N GLY A 361 -15.99 -7.11 1.95
CA GLY A 361 -16.29 -8.40 2.56
C GLY A 361 -17.70 -8.90 2.27
N SER A 362 -18.55 -8.07 1.65
CA SER A 362 -19.94 -8.38 1.32
C SER A 362 -20.33 -7.92 -0.08
N ARG A 363 -19.34 -7.69 -0.96
CA ARG A 363 -19.62 -7.26 -2.34
C ARG A 363 -20.11 -8.45 -3.16
N ASP A 364 -21.22 -8.26 -3.85
CA ASP A 364 -21.71 -9.21 -4.84
C ASP A 364 -21.05 -8.93 -6.20
N ILE A 365 -20.38 -9.93 -6.74
CA ILE A 365 -19.66 -9.89 -8.02
C ILE A 365 -20.56 -9.47 -9.20
N THR A 366 -21.87 -9.76 -9.13
CA THR A 366 -22.85 -9.40 -10.18
C THR A 366 -23.01 -7.88 -10.33
N ASN A 367 -22.72 -7.11 -9.28
CA ASN A 367 -22.73 -5.63 -9.32
C ASN A 367 -21.48 -5.04 -9.99
N TYR A 368 -20.51 -5.87 -10.38
CA TYR A 368 -19.24 -5.45 -10.97
C TYR A 368 -19.07 -6.12 -12.33
N PRO A 369 -19.80 -5.71 -13.37
CA PRO A 369 -19.77 -6.39 -14.66
C PRO A 369 -18.38 -6.33 -15.31
N PRO A 370 -18.02 -7.31 -16.16
CA PRO A 370 -16.73 -7.35 -16.85
C PRO A 370 -16.74 -6.48 -18.11
N ASN A 371 -17.08 -5.20 -17.95
CA ASN A 371 -17.13 -4.21 -19.02
C ASN A 371 -15.91 -3.29 -18.93
N PRO A 372 -14.77 -3.65 -19.55
CA PRO A 372 -13.60 -2.80 -19.52
C PRO A 372 -13.82 -1.47 -20.28
N ALA A 373 -13.07 -0.45 -19.89
CA ALA A 373 -12.95 0.81 -20.63
C ALA A 373 -11.98 0.64 -21.82
N PRO A 374 -12.14 1.44 -22.89
CA PRO A 374 -11.20 1.46 -24.01
C PRO A 374 -9.78 1.87 -23.59
N VAL A 375 -8.79 1.60 -24.44
CA VAL A 375 -7.36 1.85 -24.14
C VAL A 375 -6.84 2.99 -25.01
N PRO A 376 -6.81 4.24 -24.51
CA PRO A 376 -6.28 5.38 -25.26
C PRO A 376 -4.74 5.40 -25.27
N SER A 377 -4.17 5.96 -26.34
CA SER A 377 -2.76 6.31 -26.44
C SER A 377 -2.62 7.80 -26.72
N HIS A 378 -1.57 8.41 -26.18
CA HIS A 378 -1.37 9.87 -26.19
C HIS A 378 -0.08 10.27 -26.90
N SER A 379 -0.04 11.50 -27.40
CA SER A 379 1.22 12.11 -27.83
C SER A 379 2.15 12.37 -26.63
N PRO A 380 3.48 12.49 -26.85
CA PRO A 380 4.44 12.72 -25.77
C PRO A 380 4.08 13.91 -24.89
N GLY A 381 4.37 13.81 -23.59
CA GLY A 381 3.96 14.80 -22.59
C GLY A 381 2.49 14.69 -22.19
N GLY A 382 1.87 13.53 -22.42
CA GLY A 382 0.44 13.32 -22.14
C GLY A 382 -0.45 14.21 -22.99
N GLY A 383 -0.07 14.50 -24.24
CA GLY A 383 -0.81 15.40 -25.11
C GLY A 383 -2.10 14.76 -25.65
N ASP A 384 -2.50 15.19 -26.85
CA ASP A 384 -3.73 14.73 -27.50
C ASP A 384 -3.78 13.21 -27.65
N VAL A 385 -5.00 12.67 -27.59
CA VAL A 385 -5.27 11.26 -27.86
C VAL A 385 -4.99 11.00 -29.34
N ILE A 386 -4.09 10.07 -29.62
CA ILE A 386 -3.71 9.66 -30.98
C ILE A 386 -4.57 8.48 -31.44
N GLU A 387 -4.82 7.53 -30.53
CA GLU A 387 -5.52 6.28 -30.83
C GLU A 387 -6.37 5.89 -29.63
N VAL A 388 -7.53 5.28 -29.88
CA VAL A 388 -8.35 4.64 -28.85
C VAL A 388 -8.62 3.21 -29.30
N LYS A 389 -8.02 2.26 -28.59
CA LYS A 389 -8.21 0.84 -28.88
C LYS A 389 -9.45 0.31 -28.17
N ASP A 390 -10.02 -0.74 -28.76
CA ASP A 390 -11.22 -1.41 -28.27
C ASP A 390 -11.01 -1.97 -26.85
N PRO A 391 -12.05 -1.97 -25.98
CA PRO A 391 -11.94 -2.51 -24.63
C PRO A 391 -11.43 -3.95 -24.53
N SER A 392 -11.63 -4.79 -25.56
CA SER A 392 -11.11 -6.16 -25.60
C SER A 392 -9.57 -6.22 -25.52
N GLU A 393 -8.84 -5.18 -25.94
CA GLU A 393 -7.39 -5.10 -25.78
C GLU A 393 -6.97 -5.12 -24.29
N ARG A 394 -7.82 -4.60 -23.39
CA ARG A 394 -7.59 -4.68 -21.95
C ARG A 394 -7.67 -6.13 -21.46
N CYS A 395 -8.62 -6.91 -21.98
CA CYS A 395 -8.78 -8.32 -21.61
C CYS A 395 -7.57 -9.17 -22.04
N LYS A 396 -6.96 -8.89 -23.20
CA LYS A 396 -5.78 -9.63 -23.70
C LYS A 396 -4.56 -9.58 -22.78
N VAL A 397 -4.43 -8.49 -22.00
CA VAL A 397 -3.34 -8.30 -21.02
C VAL A 397 -3.86 -8.41 -19.58
N CYS A 398 -5.13 -8.72 -19.40
CA CYS A 398 -5.76 -8.84 -18.10
C CYS A 398 -5.28 -10.11 -17.40
N LEU A 399 -4.72 -9.93 -16.21
CA LEU A 399 -4.13 -11.03 -15.45
C LEU A 399 -5.17 -11.99 -14.83
N TRP A 400 -6.45 -11.68 -15.02
CA TRP A 400 -7.60 -12.49 -14.58
C TRP A 400 -8.49 -12.91 -15.76
N ALA A 401 -8.01 -12.77 -17.01
CA ALA A 401 -8.80 -13.12 -18.19
C ALA A 401 -9.30 -14.57 -18.13
N ASN A 402 -8.45 -15.51 -17.74
CA ASN A 402 -8.74 -16.94 -17.71
C ASN A 402 -9.84 -17.41 -16.75
N ILE A 403 -10.40 -16.53 -15.93
CA ILE A 403 -11.49 -16.83 -14.99
C ILE A 403 -12.61 -15.79 -15.06
N CYS A 404 -12.50 -14.81 -15.95
CA CYS A 404 -13.45 -13.72 -16.10
C CYS A 404 -14.38 -14.01 -17.27
N GLU A 405 -15.68 -14.05 -17.02
CA GLU A 405 -16.69 -14.39 -18.03
C GLU A 405 -16.75 -13.40 -19.20
N GLY A 406 -16.29 -12.16 -19.00
CA GLY A 406 -16.24 -11.16 -20.08
C GLY A 406 -14.94 -11.16 -20.89
N SER A 407 -13.96 -12.02 -20.58
CA SER A 407 -12.69 -12.03 -21.31
C SER A 407 -12.73 -12.79 -22.64
N GLY A 408 -13.62 -13.79 -22.76
CA GLY A 408 -13.61 -14.75 -23.86
C GLY A 408 -12.50 -15.80 -23.80
N GLU A 409 -11.67 -15.79 -22.76
CA GLU A 409 -10.50 -16.69 -22.57
C GLU A 409 -10.64 -17.57 -21.32
N MET A 410 -11.86 -17.75 -20.82
CA MET A 410 -12.12 -18.57 -19.64
C MET A 410 -11.60 -19.99 -19.83
N MET A 411 -10.83 -20.45 -18.85
CA MET A 411 -10.33 -21.81 -18.79
C MET A 411 -11.38 -22.74 -18.18
N GLU A 412 -11.53 -23.93 -18.76
CA GLU A 412 -12.27 -25.02 -18.13
C GLU A 412 -11.38 -25.70 -17.08
N ILE A 413 -11.80 -25.70 -15.82
CA ILE A 413 -11.22 -26.54 -14.76
C ILE A 413 -12.12 -27.77 -14.66
N SER A 414 -11.80 -28.85 -15.37
CA SER A 414 -12.79 -29.92 -15.66
C SER A 414 -12.65 -31.21 -14.84
N SER A 415 -11.64 -31.35 -13.97
CA SER A 415 -11.52 -32.56 -13.15
C SER A 415 -12.08 -32.37 -11.75
N THR A 416 -12.92 -33.30 -11.30
CA THR A 416 -13.46 -33.38 -9.95
C THR A 416 -12.58 -34.18 -8.98
N GLU A 417 -11.56 -34.87 -9.50
CA GLU A 417 -10.64 -35.69 -8.71
C GLU A 417 -9.18 -35.59 -9.19
N TRP A 418 -8.27 -36.08 -8.34
CA TRP A 418 -6.84 -36.21 -8.62
C TRP A 418 -6.30 -37.54 -8.11
N GLU A 419 -5.62 -38.27 -8.98
CA GLU A 419 -4.88 -39.47 -8.59
C GLU A 419 -3.46 -39.08 -8.17
N ASP A 420 -3.08 -39.43 -6.94
CA ASP A 420 -1.72 -39.20 -6.45
C ASP A 420 -0.72 -40.21 -7.03
N VAL A 421 0.57 -40.01 -6.74
CA VAL A 421 1.66 -40.88 -7.23
C VAL A 421 1.55 -42.33 -6.77
N ASN A 422 0.71 -42.62 -5.76
CA ASN A 422 0.47 -43.96 -5.25
C ASN A 422 -0.79 -44.60 -5.86
N GLY A 423 -1.45 -43.95 -6.81
CA GLY A 423 -2.69 -44.42 -7.43
C GLY A 423 -3.93 -44.20 -6.57
N THR A 424 -3.87 -43.35 -5.54
CA THR A 424 -5.05 -43.03 -4.72
C THR A 424 -5.80 -41.85 -5.32
N SER A 425 -7.09 -42.03 -5.64
CA SER A 425 -7.95 -40.95 -6.10
C SER A 425 -8.46 -40.10 -4.92
N HIS A 426 -8.34 -38.79 -5.06
CA HIS A 426 -8.79 -37.78 -4.10
C HIS A 426 -9.84 -36.89 -4.76
N GLN A 427 -11.06 -36.88 -4.21
CA GLN A 427 -12.11 -35.96 -4.66
C GLN A 427 -11.83 -34.54 -4.20
N PHE A 428 -12.09 -33.55 -5.06
CA PHE A 428 -12.04 -32.13 -4.70
C PHE A 428 -13.33 -31.68 -4.02
N ASN A 429 -13.20 -30.74 -3.08
CA ASN A 429 -14.33 -30.15 -2.40
C ASN A 429 -14.94 -29.01 -3.22
N ASP A 430 -16.27 -28.96 -3.27
CA ASP A 430 -17.00 -27.77 -3.67
C ASP A 430 -16.88 -26.70 -2.58
N LEU A 431 -16.12 -25.63 -2.85
CA LEU A 431 -15.86 -24.56 -1.90
C LEU A 431 -17.13 -23.81 -1.47
N SER A 432 -18.18 -23.81 -2.30
CA SER A 432 -19.46 -23.18 -1.94
C SER A 432 -20.16 -23.90 -0.78
N GLN A 433 -19.83 -25.18 -0.56
CA GLN A 433 -20.40 -26.02 0.50
C GLN A 433 -19.48 -26.13 1.73
N VAL A 434 -18.25 -25.60 1.68
CA VAL A 434 -17.29 -25.68 2.79
C VAL A 434 -17.63 -24.63 3.84
N ASN A 435 -18.20 -25.06 4.96
CA ASN A 435 -18.42 -24.17 6.08
C ASN A 435 -17.14 -23.95 6.91
N SER A 436 -16.59 -22.74 6.87
CA SER A 436 -15.38 -22.35 7.60
C SER A 436 -15.64 -21.90 9.05
N ARG A 437 -16.90 -21.59 9.39
CA ARG A 437 -17.29 -21.13 10.73
C ARG A 437 -18.34 -22.02 11.34
N VAL A 438 -18.14 -22.37 12.59
CA VAL A 438 -18.92 -23.39 13.29
C VAL A 438 -19.40 -22.86 14.62
N ASN A 439 -20.43 -23.53 15.12
CA ASN A 439 -20.98 -23.27 16.43
C ASN A 439 -20.69 -24.48 17.32
N VAL A 440 -20.25 -24.24 18.55
CA VAL A 440 -19.83 -25.29 19.46
C VAL A 440 -20.51 -25.07 20.80
N PHE A 441 -21.19 -26.09 21.29
CA PHE A 441 -21.78 -26.11 22.61
C PHE A 441 -20.92 -26.95 23.57
N GLY A 442 -20.75 -26.47 24.80
CA GLY A 442 -20.15 -27.28 25.85
C GLY A 442 -19.98 -26.55 27.18
N THR A 443 -19.34 -27.22 28.13
CA THR A 443 -19.10 -26.68 29.48
C THR A 443 -17.69 -26.13 29.58
N ILE A 444 -17.54 -24.92 30.10
CA ILE A 444 -16.22 -24.30 30.31
C ILE A 444 -15.42 -25.13 31.32
N SER A 445 -14.29 -25.69 30.90
CA SER A 445 -13.35 -26.43 31.73
C SER A 445 -12.20 -25.56 32.26
N THR A 446 -11.83 -24.52 31.52
CA THR A 446 -10.85 -23.51 31.93
C THR A 446 -11.29 -22.14 31.42
N TRP A 447 -11.00 -21.06 32.16
CA TRP A 447 -11.42 -19.71 31.80
C TRP A 447 -10.35 -18.69 32.15
N LYS A 448 -9.99 -17.84 31.18
CA LYS A 448 -9.19 -16.63 31.35
C LYS A 448 -9.77 -15.56 30.43
N GLY A 449 -10.15 -14.41 30.99
CA GLY A 449 -10.60 -13.24 30.25
C GLY A 449 -9.75 -12.02 30.59
N GLY A 450 -9.65 -11.09 29.65
CA GLY A 450 -8.92 -9.83 29.80
C GLY A 450 -9.02 -8.98 28.54
N GLU A 451 -8.79 -7.68 28.68
CA GLU A 451 -8.79 -6.76 27.54
C GLU A 451 -7.71 -7.14 26.52
N TRP A 452 -8.04 -6.97 25.25
CA TRP A 452 -7.08 -7.22 24.18
C TRP A 452 -6.44 -5.92 23.67
N ARG A 453 -5.11 -5.87 23.65
CA ARG A 453 -4.26 -4.89 22.94
C ARG A 453 -4.63 -4.53 21.49
N HIS A 454 -5.49 -5.29 20.81
CA HIS A 454 -5.92 -5.03 19.43
C HIS A 454 -7.38 -4.52 19.35
N GLY A 455 -7.96 -4.11 20.48
CA GLY A 455 -9.39 -3.87 20.66
C GLY A 455 -10.16 -5.18 20.87
N GLY A 456 -11.24 -5.15 21.65
CA GLY A 456 -12.02 -6.35 22.03
C GLY A 456 -11.50 -7.08 23.26
N ILE A 457 -11.93 -8.32 23.44
CA ILE A 457 -11.57 -9.15 24.61
C ILE A 457 -10.75 -10.34 24.13
N ALA A 458 -9.75 -10.77 24.91
CA ALA A 458 -8.89 -11.90 24.59
C ALA A 458 -9.20 -13.14 25.48
N PRO A 459 -10.41 -13.73 25.41
CA PRO A 459 -10.69 -14.93 26.15
C PRO A 459 -9.81 -16.09 25.66
N ALA A 460 -9.44 -16.90 26.63
CA ALA A 460 -8.75 -18.16 26.48
C ALA A 460 -9.44 -19.17 27.39
N LEU A 461 -10.16 -20.11 26.81
CA LEU A 461 -11.00 -21.05 27.54
C LEU A 461 -10.92 -22.46 26.96
N GLY A 462 -11.16 -23.45 27.82
CA GLY A 462 -11.37 -24.83 27.42
C GLY A 462 -12.86 -25.12 27.42
N ILE A 463 -13.37 -25.79 26.38
CA ILE A 463 -14.75 -26.24 26.31
C ILE A 463 -14.76 -27.77 26.32
N TRP A 464 -15.45 -28.34 27.30
CA TRP A 464 -15.73 -29.76 27.39
C TRP A 464 -17.05 -30.09 26.68
N GLY A 465 -17.00 -30.94 25.67
CA GLY A 465 -18.17 -31.38 24.90
C GLY A 465 -17.87 -32.71 24.18
N GLY A 466 -18.86 -33.61 24.14
CA GLY A 466 -18.72 -34.91 23.45
C GLY A 466 -17.52 -35.77 23.88
N GLY A 467 -17.09 -35.65 25.15
CA GLY A 467 -16.01 -36.44 25.73
C GLY A 467 -14.60 -35.87 25.53
N THR A 468 -14.44 -34.70 24.93
CA THR A 468 -13.14 -34.06 24.72
C THR A 468 -13.13 -32.61 25.22
N SER A 469 -11.94 -32.08 25.53
CA SER A 469 -11.74 -30.66 25.82
C SER A 469 -11.11 -29.97 24.62
N THR A 470 -11.77 -28.96 24.06
CA THR A 470 -11.25 -28.15 22.96
C THR A 470 -10.77 -26.80 23.47
N TRP A 471 -9.56 -26.40 23.10
CA TRP A 471 -9.02 -25.09 23.42
C TRP A 471 -9.60 -24.03 22.49
N VAL A 472 -10.10 -22.94 23.07
CA VAL A 472 -10.62 -21.77 22.35
C VAL A 472 -9.81 -20.56 22.77
N SER A 473 -9.28 -19.84 21.79
CA SER A 473 -8.50 -18.65 22.07
C SER A 473 -8.72 -17.60 21.01
N SER A 474 -8.51 -16.36 21.40
CA SER A 474 -8.80 -15.26 20.48
C SER A 474 -7.70 -15.11 19.43
N TYR A 475 -8.05 -14.54 18.27
CA TYR A 475 -7.15 -14.15 17.19
C TYR A 475 -7.49 -12.73 16.68
N LYS A 476 -6.46 -11.87 16.49
CA LYS A 476 -6.54 -10.51 15.93
C LYS A 476 -7.79 -9.68 16.32
N GLY A 477 -7.96 -9.38 17.60
CA GLY A 477 -9.03 -8.51 18.12
C GLY A 477 -10.11 -9.25 18.91
N GLY A 478 -10.39 -10.50 18.55
CA GLY A 478 -11.29 -11.34 19.35
C GLY A 478 -12.72 -10.78 19.40
N PRO A 479 -13.59 -11.38 20.24
CA PRO A 479 -14.97 -10.92 20.35
C PRO A 479 -15.01 -9.50 20.93
N LYS A 480 -15.97 -8.69 20.46
CA LYS A 480 -16.18 -7.32 20.97
C LYS A 480 -16.70 -7.30 22.40
N GLU A 481 -17.54 -8.27 22.74
CA GLU A 481 -18.22 -8.37 24.02
C GLU A 481 -18.24 -9.83 24.48
N ILE A 482 -18.35 -10.02 25.80
CA ILE A 482 -18.48 -11.33 26.44
C ILE A 482 -19.56 -11.25 27.51
N PRO A 483 -20.39 -12.29 27.67
CA PRO A 483 -21.37 -12.35 28.74
C PRO A 483 -20.75 -12.17 30.13
N GLU A 484 -21.42 -11.40 30.98
CA GLU A 484 -21.06 -11.32 32.39
C GLU A 484 -21.24 -12.69 33.07
N GLY A 485 -20.41 -12.96 34.08
CA GLY A 485 -20.55 -14.16 34.91
C GLY A 485 -20.02 -15.46 34.29
N LEU A 486 -19.26 -15.43 33.20
CA LEU A 486 -18.58 -16.64 32.70
C LEU A 486 -17.56 -17.17 33.72
N HIS A 487 -17.67 -18.45 34.06
CA HIS A 487 -16.77 -19.16 34.97
C HIS A 487 -16.61 -20.63 34.57
N VAL A 488 -15.66 -21.32 35.19
CA VAL A 488 -15.52 -22.78 35.02
C VAL A 488 -16.81 -23.46 35.48
N GLY A 489 -17.37 -24.33 34.64
CA GLY A 489 -18.66 -24.98 34.85
C GLY A 489 -19.84 -24.31 34.13
N SER A 490 -19.69 -23.09 33.62
CA SER A 490 -20.72 -22.47 32.79
C SER A 490 -20.91 -23.26 31.48
N LYS A 491 -22.16 -23.49 31.10
CA LYS A 491 -22.50 -24.02 29.77
C LYS A 491 -22.63 -22.88 28.77
N VAL A 492 -21.96 -23.01 27.63
CA VAL A 492 -21.86 -21.94 26.64
C VAL A 492 -22.01 -22.47 25.23
N ARG A 493 -22.49 -21.59 24.35
CA ARG A 493 -22.34 -21.70 22.90
C ARG A 493 -21.28 -20.70 22.45
N VAL A 494 -20.29 -21.21 21.73
CA VAL A 494 -19.32 -20.39 21.00
C VAL A 494 -19.73 -20.40 19.54
N ILE A 495 -20.02 -19.23 19.00
CA ILE A 495 -20.73 -19.08 17.75
C ILE A 495 -19.86 -18.31 16.75
N ASP A 496 -19.91 -18.72 15.48
CA ASP A 496 -19.11 -18.16 14.40
C ASP A 496 -17.59 -18.20 14.70
N THR A 497 -17.17 -19.27 15.37
CA THR A 497 -15.75 -19.59 15.61
C THR A 497 -15.20 -20.45 14.48
N TYR A 498 -13.90 -20.52 14.30
CA TYR A 498 -13.30 -21.34 13.24
C TYR A 498 -12.18 -22.23 13.74
N PHE A 499 -11.93 -23.33 13.03
CA PHE A 499 -10.88 -24.29 13.36
C PHE A 499 -9.49 -23.72 13.10
N ALA A 500 -8.53 -24.02 13.97
CA ALA A 500 -7.12 -23.76 13.71
C ALA A 500 -6.25 -24.84 14.35
N LYS A 501 -5.02 -24.96 13.85
CA LYS A 501 -4.00 -25.81 14.43
C LYS A 501 -3.33 -25.11 15.62
N THR A 502 -3.07 -25.84 16.70
CA THR A 502 -2.17 -25.39 17.78
C THR A 502 -0.71 -25.52 17.33
N ARG A 503 0.24 -24.90 18.04
CA ARG A 503 1.68 -25.04 17.75
C ARG A 503 2.16 -26.50 17.80
N LYS A 504 1.48 -27.37 18.57
CA LYS A 504 1.79 -28.79 18.70
C LYS A 504 1.01 -29.68 17.71
N GLY A 505 0.30 -29.10 16.74
CA GLY A 505 -0.47 -29.87 15.75
C GLY A 505 -1.89 -30.26 16.18
N GLY A 506 -2.26 -30.07 17.45
CA GLY A 506 -3.61 -30.37 17.95
C GLY A 506 -4.67 -29.38 17.48
N LEU A 507 -5.94 -29.76 17.64
CA LEU A 507 -7.13 -28.95 17.36
C LEU A 507 -7.28 -27.78 18.35
N GLN A 508 -7.63 -26.59 17.83
CA GLN A 508 -8.18 -25.49 18.62
C GLN A 508 -9.24 -24.72 17.81
N LEU A 509 -10.00 -23.89 18.50
CA LEU A 509 -10.92 -22.93 17.92
C LEU A 509 -10.40 -21.50 18.13
N LYS A 510 -10.67 -20.63 17.15
CA LYS A 510 -10.26 -19.24 17.16
C LYS A 510 -11.45 -18.29 17.11
N LEU A 511 -11.37 -17.26 17.95
CA LEU A 511 -12.36 -16.20 18.04
C LEU A 511 -11.82 -14.92 17.41
N ASP A 512 -12.60 -14.28 16.56
CA ASP A 512 -12.33 -12.93 16.05
C ASP A 512 -13.55 -12.03 16.32
N ASP A 513 -13.62 -10.89 15.64
CA ASP A 513 -14.66 -9.88 15.83
C ASP A 513 -16.04 -10.28 15.29
N LEU A 514 -16.13 -11.39 14.55
CA LEU A 514 -17.38 -12.02 14.11
C LEU A 514 -17.85 -13.08 15.11
N SER A 515 -16.96 -13.59 15.94
CA SER A 515 -17.26 -14.63 16.91
C SER A 515 -17.96 -14.06 18.15
N ARG A 516 -18.81 -14.87 18.78
CA ARG A 516 -19.46 -14.53 20.05
C ARG A 516 -19.52 -15.72 20.99
N ILE A 517 -19.65 -15.43 22.27
CA ILE A 517 -19.87 -16.41 23.33
C ILE A 517 -21.22 -16.09 23.97
N GLU A 518 -22.07 -17.09 24.14
CA GLU A 518 -23.37 -16.95 24.79
C GLU A 518 -23.51 -18.02 25.88
N ILE A 519 -24.09 -17.68 27.03
CA ILE A 519 -24.50 -18.68 28.03
C ILE A 519 -25.72 -19.42 27.47
N ALA A 520 -25.70 -20.75 27.51
CA ALA A 520 -26.78 -21.58 26.98
C ALA A 520 -26.88 -22.88 27.77
N GLU A 521 -28.10 -23.37 27.98
CA GLU A 521 -28.32 -24.62 28.74
C GLU A 521 -28.25 -25.89 27.86
N GLU A 522 -28.48 -25.73 26.57
CA GLU A 522 -28.57 -26.80 25.58
C GLU A 522 -27.92 -26.41 24.24
N ALA A 523 -27.52 -27.43 23.48
CA ALA A 523 -27.05 -27.28 22.12
C ALA A 523 -28.22 -26.93 21.19
N LYS A 524 -27.96 -26.13 20.16
CA LYS A 524 -28.92 -25.88 19.08
C LYS A 524 -28.60 -26.73 17.86
N GLU A 525 -29.58 -26.86 16.98
CA GLU A 525 -29.37 -27.49 15.67
C GLU A 525 -28.20 -26.83 14.92
N GLY A 526 -27.32 -27.65 14.37
CA GLY A 526 -26.09 -27.21 13.70
C GLY A 526 -24.87 -26.99 14.60
N ASP A 527 -25.01 -27.07 15.94
CA ASP A 527 -23.85 -27.08 16.83
C ASP A 527 -23.07 -28.39 16.69
N ILE A 528 -21.75 -28.30 16.64
CA ILE A 528 -20.87 -29.46 16.44
C ILE A 528 -20.05 -29.78 17.69
N VAL A 529 -19.59 -31.04 17.76
CA VAL A 529 -18.54 -31.47 18.69
C VAL A 529 -17.22 -31.54 17.92
N PRO A 530 -16.26 -30.64 18.20
CA PRO A 530 -14.95 -30.67 17.54
C PRO A 530 -14.16 -31.93 17.89
N SER A 531 -13.87 -32.75 16.88
CA SER A 531 -13.11 -34.01 17.05
C SER A 531 -11.81 -34.06 16.23
N SER A 532 -11.80 -33.40 15.08
CA SER A 532 -10.63 -33.31 14.19
C SER A 532 -10.63 -31.99 13.41
N LEU A 533 -9.48 -31.65 12.83
CA LEU A 533 -9.37 -30.52 11.93
C LEU A 533 -10.06 -30.87 10.60
N PRO A 534 -11.01 -30.04 10.11
CA PRO A 534 -11.65 -30.29 8.82
C PRO A 534 -10.61 -30.14 7.70
N ARG A 535 -10.61 -31.08 6.75
CA ARG A 535 -9.66 -31.14 5.65
C ARG A 535 -10.37 -30.98 4.32
N ILE A 536 -9.74 -30.27 3.40
CA ILE A 536 -10.23 -30.04 2.03
C ILE A 536 -9.15 -30.36 1.01
N ASN A 537 -9.59 -30.87 -0.13
CA ASN A 537 -8.81 -31.04 -1.34
C ASN A 537 -9.32 -30.04 -2.38
N ILE A 538 -8.41 -29.39 -3.07
CA ILE A 538 -8.73 -28.30 -4.00
C ILE A 538 -7.84 -28.38 -5.22
N ARG A 539 -8.42 -27.99 -6.35
CA ARG A 539 -7.71 -27.71 -7.60
C ARG A 539 -8.01 -26.29 -7.99
N GLY A 540 -7.00 -25.56 -8.44
CA GLY A 540 -7.23 -24.22 -8.93
C GLY A 540 -5.97 -23.53 -9.42
N ARG A 541 -6.17 -22.34 -9.95
CA ARG A 541 -5.14 -21.50 -10.53
C ARG A 541 -4.62 -20.49 -9.53
N VAL A 542 -3.31 -20.31 -9.48
CA VAL A 542 -2.65 -19.34 -8.61
C VAL A 542 -2.86 -17.93 -9.16
N MET A 543 -3.61 -17.11 -8.44
CA MET A 543 -3.97 -15.74 -8.83
C MET A 543 -2.99 -14.70 -8.28
N SER A 544 -2.50 -14.92 -7.06
CA SER A 544 -1.45 -14.13 -6.46
C SER A 544 -0.74 -14.88 -5.34
N LEU A 545 0.49 -14.46 -5.04
CA LEU A 545 1.32 -15.02 -3.99
C LEU A 545 1.49 -14.02 -2.84
N ALA A 546 1.74 -14.56 -1.66
CA ALA A 546 2.09 -13.80 -0.46
C ALA A 546 3.29 -14.47 0.22
N LYS A 547 4.30 -13.67 0.56
CA LYS A 547 5.45 -14.10 1.36
C LYS A 547 5.65 -13.12 2.49
N GLY A 548 6.18 -13.60 3.60
CA GLY A 548 6.52 -12.75 4.74
C GLY A 548 7.53 -13.42 5.62
N GLN A 549 8.37 -12.63 6.28
CA GLN A 549 9.27 -13.11 7.31
C GLN A 549 9.51 -12.02 8.32
N GLY A 550 9.93 -12.39 9.53
CA GLY A 550 10.31 -11.44 10.56
C GLY A 550 10.75 -12.15 11.82
N GLU A 551 10.88 -11.40 12.90
CA GLU A 551 11.34 -11.89 14.19
C GLU A 551 10.37 -11.49 15.30
N HIS A 552 10.25 -12.32 16.32
CA HIS A 552 9.56 -11.99 17.57
C HIS A 552 10.30 -12.64 18.74
N ASN A 553 9.87 -12.35 19.98
CA ASN A 553 10.46 -12.86 21.23
C ASN A 553 10.53 -14.40 21.37
N PHE A 554 10.01 -15.15 20.40
CA PHE A 554 9.96 -16.61 20.39
C PHE A 554 10.63 -17.22 19.15
N GLY A 555 11.39 -16.42 18.39
CA GLY A 555 12.14 -16.85 17.21
C GLY A 555 11.77 -16.10 15.93
N THR A 556 12.37 -16.54 14.84
CA THR A 556 12.05 -16.06 13.49
C THR A 556 10.79 -16.73 12.98
N TRP A 557 10.04 -16.03 12.15
CA TRP A 557 8.88 -16.58 11.46
C TRP A 557 9.02 -16.37 9.95
N LYS A 558 8.50 -17.34 9.20
CA LYS A 558 8.33 -17.28 7.75
C LYS A 558 6.89 -17.64 7.42
N ARG A 559 6.38 -17.03 6.36
CA ARG A 559 5.05 -17.28 5.82
C ARG A 559 5.13 -17.43 4.32
N TRP A 560 4.40 -18.40 3.82
CA TRP A 560 4.02 -18.50 2.42
C TRP A 560 2.48 -18.52 2.33
N GLY A 561 1.95 -18.01 1.22
CA GLY A 561 0.53 -18.07 0.92
C GLY A 561 0.27 -17.83 -0.55
N ALA A 562 -0.91 -18.23 -0.99
CA ALA A 562 -1.36 -18.08 -2.37
C ALA A 562 -2.87 -17.88 -2.39
N SER A 563 -3.37 -16.96 -3.21
CA SER A 563 -4.80 -16.85 -3.49
C SER A 563 -5.11 -17.67 -4.73
N ILE A 564 -6.04 -18.60 -4.61
CA ILE A 564 -6.38 -19.59 -5.64
C ILE A 564 -7.80 -19.35 -6.14
N ALA A 565 -7.96 -19.34 -7.46
CA ALA A 565 -9.27 -19.41 -8.10
C ALA A 565 -9.57 -20.87 -8.46
N THR A 566 -10.73 -21.38 -8.03
CA THR A 566 -11.24 -22.71 -8.35
C THR A 566 -12.49 -22.57 -9.22
N GLU A 567 -13.04 -23.69 -9.70
CA GLU A 567 -14.30 -23.70 -10.45
C GLU A 567 -15.47 -23.09 -9.65
N ASN A 568 -15.52 -23.37 -8.34
CA ASN A 568 -16.66 -23.05 -7.47
C ASN A 568 -16.37 -21.97 -6.43
N GLY A 569 -15.29 -21.18 -6.61
CA GLY A 569 -14.98 -20.05 -5.73
C GLY A 569 -13.50 -19.70 -5.66
N ASN A 570 -13.13 -18.99 -4.59
CA ASN A 570 -11.75 -18.60 -4.33
C ASN A 570 -11.36 -18.96 -2.89
N ILE A 571 -10.08 -19.28 -2.70
CA ILE A 571 -9.54 -19.61 -1.38
C ILE A 571 -8.14 -19.05 -1.21
N ASP A 572 -7.87 -18.50 -0.03
CA ASP A 572 -6.51 -18.11 0.36
C ASP A 572 -5.82 -19.27 1.07
N LEU A 573 -4.59 -19.59 0.66
CA LEU A 573 -3.71 -20.55 1.32
C LEU A 573 -2.76 -19.84 2.27
N SER A 574 -2.44 -20.51 3.36
CA SER A 574 -1.43 -20.04 4.29
C SER A 574 -0.62 -21.18 4.88
N ALA A 575 0.70 -21.03 4.86
CA ALA A 575 1.67 -21.91 5.50
C ALA A 575 2.67 -21.08 6.31
N MET A 576 3.11 -21.61 7.45
CA MET A 576 4.04 -20.93 8.35
C MET A 576 5.22 -21.84 8.68
N ASN A 577 6.42 -21.27 8.72
CA ASN A 577 7.64 -21.96 9.18
C ASN A 577 7.82 -23.35 8.54
N GLU A 578 7.89 -24.41 9.36
CA GLU A 578 8.04 -25.79 8.94
C GLU A 578 6.91 -26.30 8.04
N ASP A 579 5.71 -25.70 8.10
CA ASP A 579 4.56 -26.09 7.30
C ASP A 579 4.63 -25.56 5.84
N ILE A 580 5.63 -24.75 5.50
CA ILE A 580 5.81 -24.24 4.13
C ILE A 580 6.28 -25.38 3.23
N PRO A 581 5.50 -25.77 2.20
CA PRO A 581 5.89 -26.85 1.30
C PRO A 581 7.18 -26.53 0.53
N PHE A 582 8.04 -27.51 0.29
CA PHE A 582 9.27 -27.30 -0.48
C PHE A 582 9.00 -26.75 -1.90
N ILE A 583 8.00 -27.32 -2.59
CA ILE A 583 7.59 -26.91 -3.95
C ILE A 583 7.06 -25.46 -4.01
N SER A 584 6.75 -24.83 -2.87
CA SER A 584 6.25 -23.45 -2.83
C SER A 584 7.19 -22.42 -3.45
N ALA A 585 8.48 -22.74 -3.59
CA ALA A 585 9.47 -21.92 -4.27
C ALA A 585 9.35 -21.98 -5.81
N GLU A 586 8.77 -23.06 -6.35
CA GLU A 586 8.58 -23.28 -7.79
C GLU A 586 7.21 -22.81 -8.28
N ILE A 587 6.26 -22.59 -7.37
CA ILE A 587 4.91 -22.11 -7.71
C ILE A 587 4.95 -20.65 -8.12
N ASN A 588 4.43 -20.38 -9.31
CA ASN A 588 4.27 -19.07 -9.90
C ASN A 588 2.80 -18.72 -10.08
N ARG A 589 2.54 -17.42 -10.28
CA ARG A 589 1.23 -16.97 -10.73
C ARG A 589 0.88 -17.63 -12.07
N GLY A 590 -0.35 -18.08 -12.21
CA GLY A 590 -0.85 -18.73 -13.42
C GLY A 590 -0.61 -20.23 -13.44
N ASP A 591 0.18 -20.77 -12.51
CA ASP A 591 0.26 -22.22 -12.34
C ASP A 591 -1.11 -22.76 -11.91
N GLU A 592 -1.45 -23.93 -12.42
CA GLU A 592 -2.54 -24.72 -11.90
C GLU A 592 -1.97 -25.70 -10.88
N ILE A 593 -2.59 -25.74 -9.70
CA ILE A 593 -2.11 -26.56 -8.59
C ILE A 593 -3.24 -27.40 -7.99
N VAL A 594 -2.84 -28.56 -7.47
CA VAL A 594 -3.66 -29.40 -6.60
C VAL A 594 -3.12 -29.29 -5.19
N ILE A 595 -4.02 -29.10 -4.22
CA ILE A 595 -3.71 -29.22 -2.80
C ILE A 595 -4.58 -30.32 -2.21
N LEU A 596 -3.95 -31.27 -1.53
CA LEU A 596 -4.62 -32.32 -0.78
C LEU A 596 -4.48 -32.06 0.71
N ASN A 597 -5.53 -32.36 1.48
CA ASN A 597 -5.55 -32.29 2.93
C ASN A 597 -5.15 -30.92 3.51
N ALA A 598 -5.58 -29.81 2.90
CA ALA A 598 -5.48 -28.49 3.54
C ALA A 598 -6.50 -28.39 4.68
N ILE A 599 -6.16 -27.71 5.77
CA ILE A 599 -7.10 -27.47 6.88
C ILE A 599 -8.07 -26.37 6.47
N ALA A 600 -9.37 -26.65 6.45
CA ALA A 600 -10.39 -25.63 6.27
C ALA A 600 -10.48 -24.75 7.53
N THR A 601 -10.17 -23.47 7.36
CA THR A 601 -10.15 -22.46 8.43
C THR A 601 -10.73 -21.15 7.91
N ALA A 602 -10.74 -20.10 8.73
CA ALA A 602 -11.24 -18.79 8.34
C ALA A 602 -10.24 -17.68 8.68
N PHE A 603 -10.31 -16.59 7.92
CA PHE A 603 -9.65 -15.33 8.26
C PHE A 603 -10.63 -14.17 8.04
N GLY A 604 -11.21 -13.64 9.12
CA GLY A 604 -12.44 -12.85 9.02
C GLY A 604 -13.50 -13.66 8.29
N ALA A 605 -14.36 -13.04 7.47
CA ALA A 605 -15.41 -13.75 6.75
C ALA A 605 -14.92 -14.72 5.63
N LYS A 606 -13.62 -14.77 5.33
CA LYS A 606 -13.08 -15.54 4.20
C LYS A 606 -12.70 -16.96 4.60
N LEU A 607 -13.06 -17.93 3.76
CA LEU A 607 -12.52 -19.29 3.78
C LEU A 607 -11.02 -19.26 3.49
N GLN A 608 -10.24 -20.01 4.27
CA GLN A 608 -8.80 -20.16 4.11
C GLN A 608 -8.41 -21.64 4.23
N GLY A 609 -7.42 -22.06 3.44
CA GLY A 609 -6.75 -23.34 3.55
C GLY A 609 -5.42 -23.19 4.28
N ALA A 610 -5.33 -23.67 5.52
CA ALA A 610 -4.07 -23.71 6.26
C ALA A 610 -3.32 -25.01 5.96
N LEU A 611 -2.05 -24.89 5.56
CA LEU A 611 -1.21 -26.05 5.27
C LEU A 611 -0.48 -26.54 6.53
N ASP A 612 -0.25 -27.84 6.61
CA ASP A 612 0.65 -28.46 7.57
C ASP A 612 1.40 -29.64 6.95
N GLN A 613 2.15 -30.38 7.77
CA GLN A 613 2.92 -31.56 7.35
C GLN A 613 2.09 -32.68 6.70
N LEU A 614 0.76 -32.68 6.85
CA LEU A 614 -0.14 -33.65 6.21
C LEU A 614 -0.70 -33.14 4.88
N SER A 615 -0.55 -31.84 4.60
CA SER A 615 -0.97 -31.25 3.33
C SER A 615 0.02 -31.60 2.23
N GLN A 616 -0.49 -31.91 1.05
CA GLN A 616 0.32 -32.12 -0.15
C GLN A 616 -0.03 -31.08 -1.20
N ILE A 617 0.95 -30.72 -2.02
CA ILE A 617 0.75 -29.76 -3.11
C ILE A 617 1.50 -30.24 -4.35
N ALA A 618 0.84 -30.15 -5.50
CA ALA A 618 1.38 -30.52 -6.80
C ALA A 618 1.06 -29.44 -7.84
N ILE A 619 2.01 -29.19 -8.75
CA ILE A 619 1.81 -28.33 -9.92
C ILE A 619 1.34 -29.22 -11.07
N ILE A 620 0.21 -28.88 -11.68
CA ILE A 620 -0.27 -29.51 -12.90
C ILE A 620 0.50 -28.87 -14.06
N LYS A 621 1.28 -29.66 -14.79
CA LYS A 621 2.06 -29.22 -15.95
C LYS A 621 1.34 -29.50 -17.25
#